data_AF-A0A934YLZ6-F1
#
_entry.id   AF-A0A934YLZ6-F1
#
_cell.length_a   1.000
_cell.length_b   1.000
_cell.length_c   1.000
_cell.angle_alpha   90.00
_cell.angle_beta   90.00
_cell.angle_gamma   90.00
#
_symmetry.space_group_name_H-M   'P 1'
#
loop_
_entity.id
_entity.type
_entity.pdbx_description
1 polymer ?
#
loop_
_entity_poly.entity_id
_entity_poly.type
_entity_poly.pdbx_seq_one_letter_code
_entity_poly.pdbx_strand_id
1 'polypeptide(L)'
;MPLFRTFSVLSVAALAAALALGCSSAAPVEEGDDGTSVDDITPQSAATIWTLAELCDSNITRHSAVKAQETAAGVVRWQCGDREGVDGELDRGQEYCEYMAVSNGKKVTKATEITKGKPLQCLFTSVYSDVDGQSQYDAAGKNTYASGAIDGELAAALSAKENLDASIDPKLVRMKGQFNTRGAATTLIADSMRLSAEKGTTKERAYQRAAACYLASKTATPENRAKLKGICERNGLGSSKNWKSVEALGVKVAAANTEGYEAQQSMYACMSVNRLQNGGVDWRMSDPHITEIVVRASLECGCGYDALPTALGGFLQGTWAAADKLPPGCRRAKLKDGTESQQLTICDVPAQRVAELENDFDFSENLSKLCNEMYGKDIVMTAPARAVEKAGTCVNKTASAFCADWTKGSK
;
A
#
# COMPACT_ATOMS: atom_id res chain seq x y z
N MET A 1 25.30 53.15 -12.69
CA MET A 1 24.86 54.21 -13.63
C MET A 1 26.03 54.56 -14.53
N PRO A 2 25.89 54.79 -15.84
CA PRO A 2 24.71 54.72 -16.74
C PRO A 2 24.88 53.50 -17.71
N LEU A 3 24.08 53.15 -18.72
CA LEU A 3 23.18 53.84 -19.65
C LEU A 3 22.09 52.84 -20.11
N PHE A 4 20.87 53.36 -20.29
CA PHE A 4 19.79 52.74 -21.08
C PHE A 4 20.19 52.57 -22.55
N ARG A 5 19.70 51.52 -23.22
CA ARG A 5 19.14 51.62 -24.57
C ARG A 5 18.21 50.44 -24.91
N THR A 6 16.97 50.80 -25.18
CA THR A 6 15.87 50.07 -25.80
C THR A 6 16.21 49.65 -27.24
N PHE A 7 15.73 48.48 -27.67
CA PHE A 7 15.26 48.25 -29.03
C PHE A 7 14.10 47.24 -29.02
N SER A 8 12.92 47.72 -29.42
CA SER A 8 11.81 46.90 -29.90
C SER A 8 11.95 46.78 -31.41
N VAL A 9 11.75 45.57 -31.95
CA VAL A 9 11.50 45.35 -33.38
C VAL A 9 10.25 44.49 -33.49
N LEU A 10 9.21 45.08 -34.07
CA LEU A 10 8.07 44.39 -34.66
C LEU A 10 8.54 43.60 -35.90
N SER A 11 7.94 42.44 -36.14
CA SER A 11 7.66 41.98 -37.51
C SER A 11 6.38 41.16 -37.56
N VAL A 12 5.55 41.54 -38.53
CA VAL A 12 4.21 41.06 -38.89
C VAL A 12 4.33 40.20 -40.15
N ALA A 13 3.63 39.06 -40.20
CA ALA A 13 3.00 38.45 -41.40
C ALA A 13 2.22 37.19 -40.93
N ALA A 14 0.89 37.04 -41.02
CA ALA A 14 0.02 36.93 -42.21
C ALA A 14 0.52 35.80 -43.15
N LEU A 15 -0.23 34.86 -43.71
CA LEU A 15 -1.65 34.45 -43.78
C LEU A 15 -1.63 33.20 -44.69
N ALA A 16 -2.42 32.15 -44.44
CA ALA A 16 -3.06 31.36 -45.51
C ALA A 16 -3.90 30.20 -44.92
N ALA A 17 -5.21 30.35 -45.03
CA ALA A 17 -6.16 29.25 -44.98
C ALA A 17 -6.24 28.60 -46.37
N ALA A 18 -6.32 27.28 -46.40
CA ALA A 18 -6.82 26.54 -47.57
C ALA A 18 -7.82 25.49 -47.10
N LEU A 19 -9.05 25.67 -47.54
CA LEU A 19 -10.17 24.73 -47.46
C LEU A 19 -9.95 23.63 -48.51
N ALA A 20 -10.19 22.38 -48.11
CA ALA A 20 -10.50 21.30 -49.05
C ALA A 20 -11.70 20.51 -48.50
N LEU A 21 -12.84 20.66 -49.18
CA LEU A 21 -14.02 19.80 -49.08
C LEU A 21 -13.76 18.55 -49.93
N GLY A 22 -13.95 17.37 -49.36
CA GLY A 22 -13.92 16.10 -50.07
C GLY A 22 -14.87 15.09 -49.43
N CYS A 23 -16.04 14.91 -50.03
CA CYS A 23 -16.94 13.79 -49.77
C CYS A 23 -16.28 12.48 -50.22
N SER A 24 -16.18 11.50 -49.33
CA SER A 24 -16.01 10.09 -49.71
C SER A 24 -16.71 9.19 -48.69
N SER A 25 -17.59 8.36 -49.22
CA SER A 25 -18.22 7.15 -48.67
C SER A 25 -17.70 6.64 -47.32
N ALA A 26 -18.62 6.47 -46.38
CA ALA A 26 -18.41 5.71 -45.15
C ALA A 26 -18.02 4.26 -45.48
N ALA A 27 -16.73 3.97 -45.38
CA ALA A 27 -16.24 2.62 -45.18
C ALA A 27 -16.73 2.11 -43.80
N PRO A 28 -16.92 0.80 -43.62
CA PRO A 28 -17.11 0.25 -42.28
C PRO A 28 -15.91 0.71 -41.42
N VAL A 29 -16.23 1.23 -40.25
CA VAL A 29 -15.24 1.53 -39.22
C VAL A 29 -14.53 0.21 -38.92
N GLU A 30 -13.34 0.02 -39.50
CA GLU A 30 -12.42 -0.98 -38.99
C GLU A 30 -12.16 -0.57 -37.55
N GLU A 31 -12.58 -1.42 -36.60
CA GLU A 31 -12.14 -1.32 -35.22
C GLU A 31 -10.61 -1.35 -35.27
N GLY A 32 -10.00 -0.18 -35.20
CA GLY A 32 -8.56 -0.03 -35.12
C GLY A 32 -8.08 -0.90 -33.98
N ASP A 33 -7.24 -1.89 -34.30
CA ASP A 33 -6.45 -2.67 -33.37
C ASP A 33 -5.45 -1.71 -32.71
N ASP A 34 -5.96 -0.84 -31.85
CA ASP A 34 -5.16 -0.11 -30.90
C ASP A 34 -4.64 -1.19 -29.94
N GLY A 35 -3.48 -1.74 -30.26
CA GLY A 35 -2.73 -2.54 -29.31
C GLY A 35 -2.33 -1.64 -28.15
N THR A 36 -3.30 -1.18 -27.34
CA THR A 36 -3.07 -0.49 -26.09
C THR A 36 -2.36 -1.51 -25.23
N SER A 37 -1.05 -1.41 -25.27
CA SER A 37 -0.19 -2.11 -24.35
C SER A 37 -0.59 -1.62 -22.97
N VAL A 38 -0.74 -2.56 -22.05
CA VAL A 38 -0.82 -2.31 -20.62
C VAL A 38 0.56 -1.88 -20.09
N ASP A 39 1.35 -1.15 -20.89
CA ASP A 39 2.68 -0.63 -20.55
C ASP A 39 2.55 0.52 -19.53
N ASP A 40 2.09 0.11 -18.37
CA ASP A 40 2.23 0.65 -17.02
C ASP A 40 2.35 -0.60 -16.11
N ILE A 41 3.23 -1.55 -16.47
CA ILE A 41 3.51 -2.70 -15.62
C ILE A 41 4.51 -2.27 -14.55
N THR A 42 3.99 -2.16 -13.33
CA THR A 42 4.60 -1.71 -12.09
C THR A 42 5.47 -2.82 -11.43
N PRO A 43 5.86 -2.70 -10.15
CA PRO A 43 7.22 -2.81 -9.51
C PRO A 43 8.43 -3.49 -10.21
N GLN A 44 9.67 -3.20 -9.76
CA GLN A 44 10.87 -4.01 -10.08
C GLN A 44 10.66 -5.53 -9.87
N SER A 45 9.77 -5.92 -8.94
CA SER A 45 9.44 -7.31 -8.63
C SER A 45 8.32 -7.93 -9.48
N ALA A 46 7.59 -7.16 -10.30
CA ALA A 46 6.49 -7.67 -11.12
C ALA A 46 6.53 -7.13 -12.57
N ALA A 47 7.58 -7.49 -13.31
CA ALA A 47 7.80 -7.04 -14.68
C ALA A 47 6.70 -7.40 -15.70
N THR A 48 5.70 -8.22 -15.32
CA THR A 48 4.55 -8.57 -16.16
C THR A 48 3.24 -8.50 -15.38
N ILE A 49 2.12 -8.29 -16.10
CA ILE A 49 0.76 -8.40 -15.54
C ILE A 49 0.55 -9.75 -14.84
N TRP A 50 1.15 -10.82 -15.35
CA TRP A 50 1.06 -12.14 -14.76
C TRP A 50 1.75 -12.20 -13.39
N THR A 51 2.96 -11.68 -13.28
CA THR A 51 3.69 -11.61 -12.00
C THR A 51 2.94 -10.75 -10.99
N LEU A 52 2.29 -9.67 -11.44
CA LEU A 52 1.41 -8.86 -10.58
C LEU A 52 0.20 -9.68 -10.10
N ALA A 53 -0.41 -10.50 -10.96
CA ALA A 53 -1.48 -11.40 -10.57
C ALA A 53 -1.03 -12.46 -9.53
N GLU A 54 0.19 -13.02 -9.66
CA GLU A 54 0.78 -13.94 -8.68
C GLU A 54 0.98 -13.29 -7.30
N LEU A 55 1.47 -12.05 -7.30
CA LEU A 55 1.64 -11.24 -6.11
C LEU A 55 0.28 -10.94 -5.45
N CYS A 56 -0.71 -10.57 -6.25
CA CYS A 56 -2.08 -10.35 -5.81
C CYS A 56 -2.74 -11.61 -5.26
N ASP A 57 -2.56 -12.76 -5.91
CA ASP A 57 -3.09 -14.05 -5.44
C ASP A 57 -2.52 -14.43 -4.07
N SER A 58 -1.22 -14.22 -3.90
CA SER A 58 -0.53 -14.45 -2.63
C SER A 58 -1.08 -13.53 -1.53
N ASN A 59 -1.27 -12.25 -1.85
CA ASN A 59 -1.87 -11.27 -0.93
C ASN A 59 -3.32 -11.60 -0.57
N ILE A 60 -4.17 -11.88 -1.56
CA ILE A 60 -5.58 -12.26 -1.35
C ILE A 60 -5.67 -13.51 -0.50
N THR A 61 -4.86 -14.53 -0.81
CA THR A 61 -4.83 -15.79 -0.06
C THR A 61 -4.45 -15.56 1.38
N ARG A 62 -3.41 -14.75 1.62
CA ARG A 62 -2.94 -14.39 2.96
C ARG A 62 -4.02 -13.71 3.81
N HIS A 63 -4.79 -12.79 3.24
CA HIS A 63 -5.83 -12.05 3.96
C HIS A 63 -7.19 -12.78 3.99
N SER A 64 -7.34 -13.89 3.27
CA SER A 64 -8.63 -14.61 3.15
C SER A 64 -9.24 -15.01 4.49
N ALA A 65 -8.41 -15.36 5.49
CA ALA A 65 -8.87 -15.76 6.82
C ALA A 65 -9.47 -14.60 7.64
N VAL A 66 -9.06 -13.35 7.37
CA VAL A 66 -9.49 -12.16 8.11
C VAL A 66 -10.43 -11.25 7.31
N LYS A 67 -10.56 -11.49 6.01
CA LYS A 67 -11.33 -10.65 5.08
C LYS A 67 -12.76 -10.38 5.54
N ALA A 68 -13.46 -11.39 6.05
CA ALA A 68 -14.84 -11.22 6.55
C ALA A 68 -14.89 -10.26 7.76
N GLN A 69 -13.95 -10.38 8.70
CA GLN A 69 -13.83 -9.50 9.86
C GLN A 69 -13.46 -8.08 9.45
N GLU A 70 -12.53 -7.92 8.52
CA GLU A 70 -12.10 -6.63 7.96
C GLU A 70 -13.24 -5.91 7.27
N THR A 71 -13.93 -6.61 6.37
CA THR A 71 -15.06 -6.09 5.60
C THR A 71 -16.19 -5.65 6.53
N ALA A 72 -16.54 -6.47 7.54
CA ALA A 72 -17.55 -6.12 8.53
C ALA A 72 -17.16 -4.87 9.35
N ALA A 73 -15.90 -4.81 9.80
CA ALA A 73 -15.37 -3.68 10.56
C ALA A 73 -15.15 -2.42 9.69
N GLY A 74 -15.13 -2.54 8.38
CA GLY A 74 -14.85 -1.42 7.47
C GLY A 74 -13.38 -0.97 7.56
N VAL A 75 -12.47 -1.92 7.77
CA VAL A 75 -11.04 -1.67 7.91
C VAL A 75 -10.25 -2.51 6.92
N VAL A 76 -9.01 -2.10 6.67
CA VAL A 76 -8.03 -2.90 5.94
C VAL A 76 -6.87 -3.13 6.88
N ARG A 77 -6.38 -4.37 7.00
CA ARG A 77 -5.20 -4.67 7.81
C ARG A 77 -4.09 -5.31 7.00
N TRP A 78 -2.87 -5.10 7.47
CA TRP A 78 -1.67 -5.72 6.92
C TRP A 78 -0.62 -5.87 8.02
N GLN A 79 0.33 -6.75 7.81
CA GLN A 79 1.35 -7.04 8.80
C GLN A 79 2.49 -6.01 8.74
N CYS A 80 2.95 -5.55 9.91
CA CYS A 80 4.04 -4.59 10.03
C CYS A 80 5.37 -5.12 9.47
N GLY A 81 5.57 -6.44 9.54
CA GLY A 81 6.83 -7.11 9.19
C GLY A 81 6.85 -7.82 7.82
N ASP A 82 6.03 -7.44 6.84
CA ASP A 82 5.91 -8.18 5.57
C ASP A 82 7.15 -8.13 4.67
N ARG A 83 8.01 -7.14 4.85
CA ARG A 83 9.30 -7.07 4.17
C ARG A 83 10.40 -6.85 5.20
N GLU A 84 11.47 -7.60 5.07
CA GLU A 84 12.74 -7.19 5.69
C GLU A 84 13.11 -5.81 5.12
N GLY A 85 13.62 -4.91 5.98
CA GLY A 85 13.89 -3.50 5.63
C GLY A 85 14.68 -3.36 4.33
N VAL A 86 14.54 -2.22 3.64
CA VAL A 86 15.23 -1.96 2.36
C VAL A 86 16.74 -1.92 2.56
N ASP A 87 17.45 -2.34 1.51
CA ASP A 87 18.88 -2.18 1.34
C ASP A 87 19.29 -0.68 1.34
N GLY A 88 19.58 -0.14 2.53
CA GLY A 88 20.11 1.21 2.74
C GLY A 88 20.29 1.58 4.22
N GLU A 89 21.32 2.38 4.56
CA GLU A 89 21.88 2.54 5.92
C GLU A 89 20.93 3.02 7.06
N LEU A 90 19.67 3.36 6.79
CA LEU A 90 18.73 3.93 7.77
C LEU A 90 17.41 3.15 7.91
N ASP A 91 17.29 1.99 7.26
CA ASP A 91 16.00 1.32 7.05
C ASP A 91 15.44 0.64 8.31
N ARG A 92 14.12 0.77 8.52
CA ARG A 92 13.38 0.36 9.72
C ARG A 92 12.15 -0.49 9.38
N GLY A 93 11.97 -0.93 8.14
CA GLY A 93 10.82 -1.73 7.71
C GLY A 93 10.05 -1.10 6.55
N GLN A 94 9.31 -1.93 5.84
CA GLN A 94 8.29 -1.50 4.88
C GLN A 94 6.91 -1.91 5.40
N GLU A 95 5.84 -1.26 4.91
CA GLU A 95 4.43 -1.42 5.31
C GLU A 95 3.85 -0.44 6.35
N TYR A 96 4.09 0.87 6.21
CA TYR A 96 3.48 1.87 7.12
C TYR A 96 3.70 1.56 8.62
N CYS A 97 4.82 0.90 8.90
CA CYS A 97 5.27 0.51 10.21
C CYS A 97 6.80 0.49 10.16
N GLU A 98 7.42 1.13 11.12
CA GLU A 98 8.87 1.09 11.32
C GLU A 98 9.18 0.48 12.67
N TYR A 99 10.17 -0.40 12.71
CA TYR A 99 10.60 -1.08 13.91
C TYR A 99 12.11 -1.05 14.07
N MET A 100 12.54 -1.06 15.34
CA MET A 100 13.95 -1.01 15.70
C MET A 100 14.17 -1.64 17.06
N ALA A 101 15.35 -2.23 17.25
CA ALA A 101 15.80 -2.60 18.57
C ALA A 101 16.32 -1.38 19.33
N VAL A 102 15.99 -1.30 20.61
CA VAL A 102 16.33 -0.22 21.52
C VAL A 102 16.91 -0.81 22.80
N SER A 103 18.03 -0.24 23.24
CA SER A 103 18.65 -0.56 24.53
C SER A 103 19.07 0.74 25.21
N ASN A 104 18.66 0.93 26.47
CA ASN A 104 18.94 2.13 27.24
C ASN A 104 18.59 3.43 26.49
N GLY A 105 17.43 3.41 25.82
CA GLY A 105 16.88 4.53 25.05
C GLY A 105 17.53 4.83 23.70
N LYS A 106 18.55 4.05 23.31
CA LYS A 106 19.24 4.21 22.02
C LYS A 106 18.84 3.11 21.06
N LYS A 107 18.65 3.45 19.79
CA LYS A 107 18.60 2.46 18.71
C LYS A 107 19.90 1.66 18.73
N VAL A 108 19.78 0.35 18.68
CA VAL A 108 20.88 -0.60 18.51
C VAL A 108 20.59 -1.46 17.29
N THR A 109 21.60 -1.71 16.46
CA THR A 109 21.49 -2.56 15.27
C THR A 109 22.22 -3.89 15.46
N LYS A 110 23.16 -3.95 16.41
CA LYS A 110 23.98 -5.14 16.71
C LYS A 110 23.97 -5.50 18.18
N ALA A 111 24.18 -6.78 18.49
CA ALA A 111 24.25 -7.29 19.85
C ALA A 111 25.35 -6.62 20.69
N THR A 112 26.47 -6.24 20.06
CA THR A 112 27.59 -5.54 20.71
C THR A 112 27.25 -4.12 21.18
N GLU A 113 26.17 -3.53 20.67
CA GLU A 113 25.69 -2.19 21.04
C GLU A 113 24.72 -2.23 22.24
N ILE A 114 24.26 -3.43 22.63
CA ILE A 114 23.37 -3.61 23.76
C ILE A 114 24.08 -3.18 25.04
N THR A 115 23.44 -2.29 25.80
CA THR A 115 23.99 -1.80 27.06
C THR A 115 23.87 -2.90 28.11
N LYS A 116 25.01 -3.38 28.61
CA LYS A 116 25.05 -4.45 29.62
C LYS A 116 24.17 -4.13 30.82
N GLY A 117 23.34 -5.10 31.23
CA GLY A 117 22.41 -4.98 32.35
C GLY A 117 21.16 -4.12 32.07
N LYS A 118 20.96 -3.67 30.82
CA LYS A 118 19.73 -2.98 30.40
C LYS A 118 18.90 -3.89 29.50
N PRO A 119 17.56 -3.74 29.52
CA PRO A 119 16.69 -4.50 28.62
C PRO A 119 16.98 -4.19 27.16
N LEU A 120 16.86 -5.21 26.31
CA LEU A 120 16.69 -5.05 24.86
C LEU A 120 15.19 -5.06 24.57
N GLN A 121 14.71 -4.06 23.85
CA GLN A 121 13.29 -3.91 23.52
C GLN A 121 13.14 -3.62 22.03
N CYS A 122 12.03 -4.03 21.44
CA CYS A 122 11.66 -3.69 20.07
C CYS A 122 10.61 -2.58 20.11
N LEU A 123 10.93 -1.42 19.53
CA LEU A 123 10.02 -0.31 19.38
C LEU A 123 9.42 -0.34 17.96
N PHE A 124 8.10 -0.36 17.87
CA PHE A 124 7.33 -0.29 16.63
C PHE A 124 6.56 1.03 16.58
N THR A 125 6.69 1.78 15.48
CA THR A 125 5.97 3.02 15.24
C THR A 125 5.23 2.97 13.91
N SER A 126 3.98 3.39 13.93
CA SER A 126 3.16 3.68 12.74
C SER A 126 2.79 5.16 12.66
N VAL A 127 3.45 6.02 13.46
CA VAL A 127 3.22 7.47 13.47
C VAL A 127 3.72 8.06 12.15
N TYR A 128 2.83 8.75 11.42
CA TYR A 128 3.16 9.31 10.11
C TYR A 128 4.28 10.35 10.21
N SER A 129 5.17 10.37 9.23
CA SER A 129 6.22 11.40 9.16
C SER A 129 5.67 12.82 9.07
N ASP A 130 4.49 13.02 8.45
CA ASP A 130 3.80 14.30 8.24
C ASP A 130 2.65 14.55 9.24
N VAL A 131 2.64 13.87 10.39
CA VAL A 131 1.55 13.97 11.37
C VAL A 131 1.24 15.42 11.78
N ASP A 132 2.25 16.26 11.96
CA ASP A 132 2.17 17.68 12.30
C ASP A 132 2.19 18.61 11.08
N GLY A 133 2.08 18.06 9.87
CA GLY A 133 2.08 18.81 8.62
C GLY A 133 3.45 19.35 8.19
N GLN A 134 4.54 18.92 8.82
CA GLN A 134 5.87 19.51 8.59
C GLN A 134 6.86 18.63 7.82
N SER A 135 6.42 17.61 7.10
CA SER A 135 7.37 16.79 6.31
C SER A 135 8.06 17.59 5.21
N GLN A 136 9.40 17.52 5.19
CA GLN A 136 10.24 18.01 4.10
C GLN A 136 11.06 16.84 3.57
N TYR A 137 11.03 16.64 2.26
CA TYR A 137 11.84 15.63 1.60
C TYR A 137 12.79 16.32 0.62
N ASP A 138 14.05 15.89 0.59
CA ASP A 138 14.97 16.32 -0.46
C ASP A 138 14.67 15.63 -1.80
N ALA A 139 15.42 16.01 -2.84
CA ALA A 139 15.27 15.43 -4.17
C ALA A 139 15.55 13.91 -4.23
N ALA A 140 16.21 13.34 -3.21
CA ALA A 140 16.44 11.91 -3.09
C ALA A 140 15.32 11.18 -2.30
N GLY A 141 14.24 11.89 -1.94
CA GLY A 141 13.14 11.34 -1.14
C GLY A 141 13.50 11.12 0.32
N LYS A 142 14.63 11.67 0.79
CA LYS A 142 15.06 11.57 2.18
C LYS A 142 14.37 12.66 2.99
N ASN A 143 13.79 12.26 4.12
CA ASN A 143 13.18 13.21 5.04
C ASN A 143 14.27 14.11 5.66
N THR A 144 14.22 15.41 5.39
CA THR A 144 15.14 16.44 5.90
C THR A 144 14.60 17.16 7.12
N TYR A 145 13.43 16.76 7.62
CA TYR A 145 12.76 17.40 8.74
C TYR A 145 13.60 17.37 10.03
N ALA A 146 13.75 18.54 10.65
CA ALA A 146 14.28 18.69 12.00
C ALA A 146 13.14 18.45 13.00
N SER A 147 13.38 17.61 14.01
CA SER A 147 12.37 17.13 14.97
C SER A 147 11.36 18.18 15.44
N GLY A 148 10.07 17.84 15.39
CA GLY A 148 8.95 18.71 15.73
C GLY A 148 8.51 18.65 17.20
N ALA A 149 7.54 19.48 17.58
CA ALA A 149 6.97 19.50 18.94
C ALA A 149 6.43 18.12 19.36
N ILE A 150 5.66 17.46 18.48
CA ILE A 150 5.13 16.12 18.75
C ILE A 150 6.24 15.05 18.86
N ASP A 151 7.42 15.25 18.22
CA ASP A 151 8.55 14.32 18.40
C ASP A 151 9.09 14.38 19.83
N GLY A 152 9.26 15.61 20.34
CA GLY A 152 9.68 15.83 21.72
C GLY A 152 8.67 15.30 22.73
N GLU A 153 7.38 15.49 22.49
CA GLU A 153 6.32 14.97 23.36
C GLU A 153 6.28 13.45 23.40
N LEU A 154 6.32 12.78 22.24
CA LEU A 154 6.33 11.32 22.16
C LEU A 154 7.63 10.74 22.72
N ALA A 155 8.78 11.38 22.49
CA ALA A 155 10.05 10.94 23.05
C ALA A 155 10.08 11.10 24.57
N ALA A 156 9.56 12.21 25.11
CA ALA A 156 9.43 12.41 26.54
C ALA A 156 8.50 11.37 27.17
N ALA A 157 7.37 11.05 26.52
CA ALA A 157 6.49 9.98 26.95
C ALA A 157 7.21 8.63 26.95
N LEU A 158 7.87 8.24 25.85
CA LEU A 158 8.63 7.00 25.76
C LEU A 158 9.79 6.93 26.77
N SER A 159 10.34 8.08 27.18
CA SER A 159 11.40 8.16 28.18
C SER A 159 10.93 7.90 29.62
N ALA A 160 9.62 7.94 29.87
CA ALA A 160 9.05 7.72 31.19
C ALA A 160 9.31 6.30 31.71
N LYS A 161 9.25 6.14 33.04
CA LYS A 161 9.59 4.90 33.74
C LYS A 161 8.68 3.73 33.35
N GLU A 162 7.41 4.02 33.10
CA GLU A 162 6.42 3.06 32.61
C GLU A 162 6.66 2.60 31.17
N ASN A 163 7.53 3.30 30.43
CA ASN A 163 7.90 3.00 29.05
C ASN A 163 9.33 2.45 28.99
N LEU A 164 10.29 3.19 28.42
CA LEU A 164 11.65 2.68 28.19
C LEU A 164 12.62 3.07 29.32
N ASP A 165 12.20 3.90 30.28
CA ASP A 165 12.99 4.34 31.44
C ASP A 165 14.41 4.84 31.05
N ALA A 166 14.50 5.56 29.94
CA ALA A 166 15.74 6.05 29.37
C ALA A 166 15.49 7.23 28.44
N SER A 167 16.49 8.09 28.24
CA SER A 167 16.38 9.20 27.28
C SER A 167 16.23 8.69 25.85
N ILE A 168 15.16 9.09 25.17
CA ILE A 168 14.84 8.69 23.79
C ILE A 168 15.21 9.78 22.79
N ASP A 169 15.90 9.39 21.71
CA ASP A 169 16.09 10.27 20.56
C ASP A 169 14.73 10.53 19.89
N PRO A 170 14.27 11.81 19.78
CA PRO A 170 13.01 12.15 19.12
C PRO A 170 12.90 11.66 17.68
N LYS A 171 14.01 11.34 17.01
CA LYS A 171 14.00 10.76 15.67
C LYS A 171 13.53 9.29 15.63
N LEU A 172 13.29 8.65 16.77
CA LEU A 172 12.81 7.26 16.83
C LEU A 172 11.28 7.12 16.77
N VAL A 173 10.54 8.20 17.04
CA VAL A 173 9.11 8.09 17.35
C VAL A 173 8.18 8.08 16.14
N ARG A 174 8.65 8.54 14.99
CA ARG A 174 7.90 8.53 13.72
C ARG A 174 8.59 7.67 12.68
N MET A 175 7.77 7.24 11.74
CA MET A 175 8.26 6.73 10.48
C MET A 175 9.02 7.82 9.70
N LYS A 176 9.99 7.41 8.87
CA LYS A 176 10.90 8.29 8.12
C LYS A 176 10.75 8.17 6.61
N GLY A 177 10.25 7.05 6.10
CA GLY A 177 10.02 6.89 4.66
C GLY A 177 9.05 7.95 4.09
N GLN A 178 9.32 8.46 2.88
CA GLN A 178 8.38 9.34 2.15
C GLN A 178 7.01 8.70 1.89
N PHE A 179 7.02 7.37 1.81
CA PHE A 179 5.85 6.53 1.69
C PHE A 179 5.04 6.40 2.99
N ASN A 180 5.68 6.68 4.12
CA ASN A 180 5.09 6.55 5.45
C ASN A 180 4.41 7.86 5.91
N THR A 181 3.78 8.56 4.98
CA THR A 181 3.01 9.79 5.22
C THR A 181 1.51 9.53 5.16
N ARG A 182 0.74 10.35 5.88
CA ARG A 182 -0.71 10.48 5.71
C ARG A 182 -1.05 10.91 4.28
N GLY A 183 -0.24 11.80 3.71
CA GLY A 183 -0.32 12.20 2.30
C GLY A 183 -0.24 11.01 1.35
N ALA A 184 0.79 10.18 1.44
CA ALA A 184 0.95 9.01 0.57
C ALA A 184 -0.20 7.99 0.72
N ALA A 185 -0.69 7.76 1.95
CA ALA A 185 -1.87 6.92 2.16
C ALA A 185 -3.16 7.52 1.56
N THR A 186 -3.34 8.84 1.66
CA THR A 186 -4.45 9.54 1.00
C THR A 186 -4.35 9.44 -0.52
N THR A 187 -3.14 9.63 -1.07
CA THR A 187 -2.89 9.50 -2.51
C THR A 187 -3.18 8.08 -2.99
N LEU A 188 -2.77 7.04 -2.25
CA LEU A 188 -3.08 5.65 -2.61
C LEU A 188 -4.60 5.41 -2.71
N ILE A 189 -5.39 5.93 -1.75
CA ILE A 189 -6.85 5.83 -1.79
C ILE A 189 -7.41 6.58 -3.01
N ALA A 190 -6.94 7.80 -3.27
CA ALA A 190 -7.38 8.60 -4.40
C ALA A 190 -7.03 7.95 -5.76
N ASP A 191 -5.83 7.40 -5.90
CA ASP A 191 -5.37 6.69 -7.10
C ASP A 191 -6.19 5.40 -7.29
N SER A 192 -6.44 4.66 -6.20
CA SER A 192 -7.33 3.48 -6.19
C SER A 192 -8.74 3.84 -6.66
N MET A 193 -9.28 4.97 -6.21
CA MET A 193 -10.58 5.45 -6.69
C MET A 193 -10.58 5.88 -8.14
N ARG A 194 -9.51 6.53 -8.64
CA ARG A 194 -9.46 7.04 -10.01
C ARG A 194 -9.58 5.92 -11.05
N LEU A 195 -9.14 4.71 -10.71
CA LEU A 195 -9.32 3.54 -11.58
C LEU A 195 -10.80 3.19 -11.78
N SER A 196 -11.68 3.54 -10.83
CA SER A 196 -13.11 3.41 -11.03
C SER A 196 -13.65 4.33 -12.13
N ALA A 197 -12.97 5.46 -12.38
CA ALA A 197 -13.28 6.37 -13.48
C ALA A 197 -12.75 5.88 -14.83
N GLU A 198 -11.87 4.88 -14.86
CA GLU A 198 -11.43 4.20 -16.09
C GLU A 198 -12.42 3.10 -16.54
N LYS A 199 -13.60 3.02 -15.91
CA LYS A 199 -14.65 2.07 -16.29
C LYS A 199 -15.07 2.24 -17.75
N GLY A 200 -15.16 1.13 -18.47
CA GLY A 200 -15.47 1.05 -19.90
C GLY A 200 -14.27 1.20 -20.83
N THR A 201 -13.07 1.47 -20.30
CA THR A 201 -11.86 1.65 -21.13
C THR A 201 -11.24 0.31 -21.56
N THR A 202 -10.41 0.35 -22.59
CA THR A 202 -9.60 -0.81 -23.02
C THR A 202 -8.66 -1.29 -21.91
N LYS A 203 -8.17 -0.37 -21.06
CA LYS A 203 -7.29 -0.67 -19.93
C LYS A 203 -8.01 -1.48 -18.85
N GLU A 204 -9.20 -1.05 -18.39
CA GLU A 204 -10.02 -1.82 -17.44
C GLU A 204 -10.28 -3.24 -17.96
N ARG A 205 -10.69 -3.34 -19.24
CA ARG A 205 -10.97 -4.62 -19.88
C ARG A 205 -9.74 -5.53 -19.90
N ALA A 206 -8.55 -4.98 -20.14
CA ALA A 206 -7.30 -5.74 -20.12
C ALA A 206 -7.02 -6.33 -18.74
N TYR A 207 -7.21 -5.56 -17.65
CA TYR A 207 -7.04 -6.05 -16.28
C TYR A 207 -8.09 -7.10 -15.89
N GLN A 208 -9.36 -6.92 -16.25
CA GLN A 208 -10.40 -7.93 -16.00
C GLN A 208 -10.09 -9.26 -16.71
N ARG A 209 -9.64 -9.18 -17.97
CA ARG A 209 -9.23 -10.35 -18.76
C ARG A 209 -7.96 -11.01 -18.20
N ALA A 210 -7.01 -10.22 -17.72
CA ALA A 210 -5.82 -10.73 -17.06
C ALA A 210 -6.15 -11.50 -15.78
N ALA A 211 -7.00 -10.92 -14.91
CA ALA A 211 -7.49 -11.59 -13.70
C ALA A 211 -8.20 -12.91 -14.03
N ALA A 212 -9.11 -12.89 -15.02
CA ALA A 212 -9.82 -14.10 -15.47
C ALA A 212 -8.86 -15.18 -15.98
N CYS A 213 -7.88 -14.79 -16.81
CA CYS A 213 -6.90 -15.73 -17.35
C CYS A 213 -6.03 -16.35 -16.25
N TYR A 214 -5.51 -15.53 -15.34
CA TYR A 214 -4.68 -16.00 -14.24
C TYR A 214 -5.44 -17.02 -13.37
N LEU A 215 -6.66 -16.68 -12.95
CA LEU A 215 -7.49 -17.57 -12.12
C LEU A 215 -7.83 -18.89 -12.83
N ALA A 216 -8.18 -18.85 -14.12
CA ALA A 216 -8.46 -20.06 -14.89
C ALA A 216 -7.23 -20.98 -14.99
N SER A 217 -6.02 -20.43 -15.01
CA SER A 217 -4.79 -21.21 -15.05
C SER A 217 -4.54 -22.05 -13.78
N LYS A 218 -5.08 -21.62 -12.63
CA LYS A 218 -4.93 -22.33 -11.35
C LYS A 218 -5.63 -23.68 -11.38
N THR A 219 -6.79 -23.76 -12.04
CA THR A 219 -7.60 -24.99 -12.15
C THR A 219 -7.41 -25.73 -13.48
N ALA A 220 -6.64 -25.17 -14.41
CA ALA A 220 -6.34 -25.81 -15.69
C ALA A 220 -5.43 -27.04 -15.56
N THR A 221 -5.47 -27.92 -16.56
CA THR A 221 -4.48 -28.99 -16.72
C THR A 221 -3.07 -28.40 -16.85
N PRO A 222 -1.98 -29.14 -16.52
CA PRO A 222 -0.62 -28.62 -16.66
C PRO A 222 -0.30 -28.07 -18.05
N GLU A 223 -0.78 -28.73 -19.10
CA GLU A 223 -0.64 -28.28 -20.48
C GLU A 223 -1.37 -26.95 -20.74
N ASN A 224 -2.65 -26.85 -20.34
CA ASN A 224 -3.42 -25.62 -20.54
C ASN A 224 -2.91 -24.48 -19.65
N ARG A 225 -2.42 -24.77 -18.44
CA ARG A 225 -1.77 -23.79 -17.57
C ARG A 225 -0.55 -23.17 -18.24
N ALA A 226 0.33 -23.99 -18.84
CA ALA A 226 1.49 -23.49 -19.56
C ALA A 226 1.10 -22.62 -20.77
N LYS A 227 0.07 -23.02 -21.53
CA LYS A 227 -0.47 -22.22 -22.63
C LYS A 227 -1.06 -20.90 -22.15
N LEU A 228 -1.89 -20.93 -21.09
CA LEU A 228 -2.50 -19.73 -20.51
C LEU A 228 -1.45 -18.74 -20.01
N LYS A 229 -0.44 -19.24 -19.26
CA LYS A 229 0.69 -18.42 -18.82
C LYS A 229 1.36 -17.71 -20.00
N GLY A 230 1.75 -18.46 -21.04
CA GLY A 230 2.40 -17.89 -22.22
C GLY A 230 1.52 -16.92 -23.03
N ILE A 231 0.18 -17.05 -22.99
CA ILE A 231 -0.72 -16.08 -23.64
C ILE A 231 -0.90 -14.83 -22.78
N CYS A 232 -1.03 -14.98 -21.46
CA CYS A 232 -1.44 -13.93 -20.55
C CYS A 232 -0.29 -13.14 -19.92
N GLU A 233 0.93 -13.65 -20.00
CA GLU A 233 2.15 -12.87 -19.79
C GLU A 233 2.39 -11.86 -20.91
N ARG A 234 1.81 -12.08 -22.10
CA ARG A 234 1.96 -11.14 -23.22
C ARG A 234 1.05 -9.93 -23.02
N ASN A 235 1.59 -8.75 -23.25
CA ASN A 235 0.80 -7.51 -23.27
C ASN A 235 -0.29 -7.58 -24.35
N GLY A 236 -1.41 -6.88 -24.11
CA GLY A 236 -2.47 -6.73 -25.09
C GLY A 236 -3.67 -7.68 -24.92
N LEU A 237 -3.97 -8.14 -23.70
CA LEU A 237 -5.26 -8.78 -23.40
C LEU A 237 -6.46 -7.83 -23.61
N GLY A 238 -6.21 -6.53 -23.76
CA GLY A 238 -7.22 -5.56 -24.24
C GLY A 238 -7.70 -5.83 -25.67
N SER A 239 -6.83 -6.36 -26.54
CA SER A 239 -7.18 -6.68 -27.93
C SER A 239 -8.07 -7.93 -28.01
N SER A 240 -9.15 -7.82 -28.79
CA SER A 240 -10.08 -8.92 -29.05
C SER A 240 -9.39 -10.13 -29.68
N LYS A 241 -8.35 -9.92 -30.50
CA LYS A 241 -7.59 -11.01 -31.14
C LYS A 241 -6.85 -11.87 -30.12
N ASN A 242 -6.13 -11.23 -29.19
CA ASN A 242 -5.40 -11.94 -28.14
C ASN A 242 -6.36 -12.64 -27.18
N TRP A 243 -7.46 -11.98 -26.81
CA TRP A 243 -8.46 -12.56 -25.94
C TRP A 243 -9.12 -13.83 -26.50
N LYS A 244 -9.44 -13.87 -27.81
CA LYS A 244 -9.98 -15.07 -28.47
C LYS A 244 -9.10 -16.31 -28.28
N SER A 245 -7.77 -16.14 -28.19
CA SER A 245 -6.85 -17.25 -27.94
C SER A 245 -6.96 -17.80 -26.52
N VAL A 246 -7.29 -16.94 -25.55
CA VAL A 246 -7.55 -17.32 -24.16
C VAL A 246 -8.93 -17.99 -24.05
N GLU A 247 -9.94 -17.46 -24.74
CA GLU A 247 -11.29 -18.04 -24.80
C GLU A 247 -11.31 -19.44 -25.42
N ALA A 248 -10.46 -19.68 -26.43
CA ALA A 248 -10.30 -21.01 -27.03
C ALA A 248 -9.78 -22.06 -26.03
N LEU A 249 -9.18 -21.64 -24.92
CA LEU A 249 -8.77 -22.50 -23.80
C LEU A 249 -9.85 -22.59 -22.69
N GLY A 250 -11.05 -22.06 -22.95
CA GLY A 250 -12.22 -22.17 -22.06
C GLY A 250 -12.36 -21.05 -21.03
N VAL A 251 -11.47 -20.05 -21.05
CA VAL A 251 -11.52 -18.93 -20.10
C VAL A 251 -12.62 -17.94 -20.47
N LYS A 252 -13.32 -17.43 -19.46
CA LYS A 252 -14.32 -16.37 -19.60
C LYS A 252 -14.13 -15.36 -18.47
N VAL A 253 -14.42 -14.09 -18.75
CA VAL A 253 -14.64 -13.09 -17.71
C VAL A 253 -15.93 -13.46 -17.00
N ALA A 254 -15.86 -13.69 -15.69
CA ALA A 254 -17.02 -14.05 -14.88
C ALA A 254 -18.08 -12.93 -14.91
N ALA A 255 -19.34 -13.33 -15.10
CA ALA A 255 -20.46 -12.41 -15.03
C ALA A 255 -20.83 -12.14 -13.56
N ALA A 256 -21.52 -11.03 -13.29
CA ALA A 256 -22.00 -10.74 -11.94
C ALA A 256 -22.87 -11.90 -11.42
N ASN A 257 -22.71 -12.23 -10.14
CA ASN A 257 -23.43 -13.31 -9.45
C ASN A 257 -23.18 -14.74 -9.97
N THR A 258 -22.14 -14.97 -10.79
CA THR A 258 -21.70 -16.33 -11.14
C THR A 258 -20.56 -16.80 -10.24
N GLU A 259 -20.34 -18.11 -10.19
CA GLU A 259 -19.15 -18.69 -9.57
C GLU A 259 -17.88 -18.03 -10.14
N GLY A 260 -16.91 -17.76 -9.27
CA GLY A 260 -15.64 -17.10 -9.64
C GLY A 260 -15.70 -15.58 -9.77
N TYR A 261 -16.88 -14.94 -9.80
CA TYR A 261 -17.00 -13.48 -9.92
C TYR A 261 -16.26 -12.74 -8.80
N GLU A 262 -16.52 -13.12 -7.54
CA GLU A 262 -15.91 -12.47 -6.38
C GLU A 262 -14.38 -12.59 -6.37
N ALA A 263 -13.85 -13.76 -6.71
CA ALA A 263 -12.42 -13.99 -6.81
C ALA A 263 -11.80 -13.15 -7.95
N GLN A 264 -12.48 -13.07 -9.09
CA GLN A 264 -12.03 -12.27 -10.22
C GLN A 264 -12.08 -10.77 -9.94
N GLN A 265 -13.11 -10.26 -9.26
CA GLN A 265 -13.19 -8.85 -8.87
C GLN A 265 -12.10 -8.49 -7.87
N SER A 266 -11.84 -9.34 -6.88
CA SER A 266 -10.72 -9.17 -5.95
C SER A 266 -9.37 -9.15 -6.66
N MET A 267 -9.12 -10.09 -7.58
CA MET A 267 -7.90 -10.13 -8.37
C MET A 267 -7.74 -8.88 -9.24
N TYR A 268 -8.78 -8.51 -9.99
CA TYR A 268 -8.83 -7.31 -10.82
C TYR A 268 -8.54 -6.04 -10.00
N ALA A 269 -9.24 -5.87 -8.88
CA ALA A 269 -9.09 -4.71 -8.02
C ALA A 269 -7.68 -4.63 -7.43
N CYS A 270 -7.13 -5.74 -6.93
CA CYS A 270 -5.77 -5.83 -6.43
C CYS A 270 -4.73 -5.45 -7.49
N MET A 271 -4.88 -5.98 -8.71
CA MET A 271 -3.98 -5.70 -9.84
C MET A 271 -4.09 -4.27 -10.35
N SER A 272 -5.13 -3.53 -9.97
CA SER A 272 -5.36 -2.17 -10.45
C SER A 272 -4.45 -1.15 -9.77
N VAL A 273 -3.61 -1.53 -8.79
CA VAL A 273 -2.68 -0.62 -8.10
C VAL A 273 -1.83 0.19 -9.08
N ASN A 274 -2.14 1.48 -9.22
CA ASN A 274 -1.45 2.37 -10.15
C ASN A 274 -0.31 3.09 -9.41
N ARG A 275 0.92 3.00 -9.92
CA ARG A 275 2.05 3.75 -9.32
C ARG A 275 2.13 5.16 -9.90
N LEU A 276 2.67 6.07 -9.09
CA LEU A 276 3.41 7.25 -9.54
C LEU A 276 2.67 8.36 -10.31
N GLN A 277 1.41 8.22 -10.73
CA GLN A 277 0.73 9.34 -11.42
C GLN A 277 0.65 10.60 -10.55
N ASN A 278 0.58 10.45 -9.23
CA ASN A 278 0.46 11.56 -8.27
C ASN A 278 1.55 11.56 -7.16
N GLY A 279 2.75 11.06 -7.47
CA GLY A 279 3.86 11.06 -6.49
C GLY A 279 3.89 9.86 -5.54
N GLY A 280 3.25 8.75 -5.92
CA GLY A 280 3.35 7.48 -5.22
C GLY A 280 4.79 6.92 -5.18
N VAL A 281 5.06 6.09 -4.19
CA VAL A 281 6.38 5.54 -3.88
C VAL A 281 6.58 4.13 -4.43
N ASP A 282 7.78 3.58 -4.27
CA ASP A 282 8.05 2.16 -4.50
C ASP A 282 7.09 1.30 -3.65
N TRP A 283 6.53 0.28 -4.28
CA TRP A 283 5.39 -0.55 -3.85
C TRP A 283 5.58 -1.21 -2.50
N ARG A 284 4.47 -1.34 -1.79
CA ARG A 284 4.35 -2.06 -0.52
C ARG A 284 3.40 -3.26 -0.68
N MET A 285 3.63 -4.32 0.08
CA MET A 285 2.78 -5.51 0.15
C MET A 285 1.34 -5.19 0.56
N SER A 286 1.13 -4.13 1.33
CA SER A 286 -0.20 -3.63 1.73
C SER A 286 -0.94 -2.87 0.63
N ASP A 287 -0.23 -2.25 -0.32
CA ASP A 287 -0.87 -1.41 -1.34
C ASP A 287 -1.91 -2.18 -2.17
N PRO A 288 -1.63 -3.38 -2.72
CA PRO A 288 -2.65 -4.13 -3.46
C PRO A 288 -3.86 -4.52 -2.62
N HIS A 289 -3.70 -4.81 -1.33
CA HIS A 289 -4.83 -5.15 -0.46
C HIS A 289 -5.69 -3.91 -0.15
N ILE A 290 -5.05 -2.77 0.12
CA ILE A 290 -5.75 -1.49 0.28
C ILE A 290 -6.49 -1.13 -1.02
N THR A 291 -5.82 -1.25 -2.17
CA THR A 291 -6.41 -0.99 -3.48
C THR A 291 -7.55 -1.96 -3.77
N GLU A 292 -7.41 -3.27 -3.46
CA GLU A 292 -8.50 -4.24 -3.63
C GLU A 292 -9.77 -3.73 -2.94
N ILE A 293 -9.69 -3.40 -1.66
CA ILE A 293 -10.86 -3.00 -0.89
C ILE A 293 -11.44 -1.67 -1.39
N VAL A 294 -10.59 -0.66 -1.63
CA VAL A 294 -11.03 0.68 -2.08
C VAL A 294 -11.65 0.63 -3.48
N VAL A 295 -11.01 -0.08 -4.41
CA VAL A 295 -11.52 -0.22 -5.79
C VAL A 295 -12.85 -0.95 -5.79
N ARG A 296 -12.97 -2.06 -5.06
CA ARG A 296 -14.25 -2.81 -4.99
C ARG A 296 -15.35 -1.98 -4.34
N ALA A 297 -15.07 -1.28 -3.24
CA ALA A 297 -16.04 -0.41 -2.60
C ALA A 297 -16.49 0.75 -3.50
N SER A 298 -15.57 1.36 -4.24
CA SER A 298 -15.88 2.42 -5.20
C SER A 298 -16.70 1.89 -6.39
N LEU A 299 -16.22 0.84 -7.06
CA LEU A 299 -16.82 0.31 -8.30
C LEU A 299 -18.14 -0.41 -8.08
N GLU A 300 -18.21 -1.27 -7.06
CA GLU A 300 -19.37 -2.12 -6.82
C GLU A 300 -20.38 -1.39 -5.94
N CYS A 301 -19.92 -0.69 -4.90
CA CYS A 301 -20.79 -0.13 -3.86
C CYS A 301 -21.08 1.36 -4.05
N GLY A 302 -20.35 2.04 -4.95
CA GLY A 302 -20.48 3.48 -5.22
C GLY A 302 -19.75 4.37 -4.20
N CYS A 303 -18.94 3.79 -3.32
CA CYS A 303 -18.28 4.52 -2.24
C CYS A 303 -17.27 5.54 -2.76
N GLY A 304 -17.36 6.76 -2.25
CA GLY A 304 -16.31 7.77 -2.35
C GLY A 304 -15.53 7.86 -1.04
N TYR A 305 -14.30 8.38 -1.10
CA TYR A 305 -13.45 8.57 0.06
C TYR A 305 -12.93 9.99 0.11
N ASP A 306 -12.82 10.52 1.33
CA ASP A 306 -12.15 11.78 1.63
C ASP A 306 -10.69 11.52 2.01
N ALA A 307 -9.92 12.59 2.21
CA ALA A 307 -8.56 12.48 2.73
C ALA A 307 -8.54 11.88 4.13
N LEU A 308 -7.44 11.19 4.48
CA LEU A 308 -7.26 10.73 5.86
C LEU A 308 -7.30 11.92 6.83
N PRO A 309 -8.06 11.84 7.95
CA PRO A 309 -8.21 12.96 8.87
C PRO A 309 -6.87 13.27 9.54
N THR A 310 -6.61 14.56 9.79
CA THR A 310 -5.38 15.00 10.47
C THR A 310 -5.28 14.46 11.90
N ALA A 311 -6.42 14.18 12.54
CA ALA A 311 -6.50 13.52 13.85
C ALA A 311 -5.93 12.09 13.86
N LEU A 312 -5.82 11.43 12.70
CA LEU A 312 -5.16 10.14 12.58
C LEU A 312 -3.65 10.37 12.52
N GLY A 313 -2.98 10.30 13.67
CA GLY A 313 -1.54 10.49 13.77
C GLY A 313 -0.70 9.35 13.19
N GLY A 314 -1.33 8.23 12.83
CA GLY A 314 -0.71 7.02 12.31
C GLY A 314 -1.71 5.87 12.30
N PHE A 315 -1.37 4.76 11.65
CA PHE A 315 -2.24 3.59 11.61
C PHE A 315 -2.32 2.89 12.97
N LEU A 316 -3.48 2.32 13.29
CA LEU A 316 -3.66 1.63 14.57
C LEU A 316 -2.90 0.30 14.54
N GLN A 317 -2.19 0.00 15.62
CA GLN A 317 -1.47 -1.26 15.79
C GLN A 317 -2.30 -2.24 16.63
N GLY A 318 -2.37 -3.48 16.16
CA GLY A 318 -3.07 -4.58 16.80
C GLY A 318 -2.52 -5.94 16.41
N THR A 319 -3.39 -6.95 16.38
CA THR A 319 -3.13 -8.29 15.85
C THR A 319 -4.19 -8.65 14.80
N TRP A 320 -3.98 -9.75 14.05
CA TRP A 320 -4.99 -10.27 13.13
C TRP A 320 -6.31 -10.59 13.82
N ALA A 321 -6.26 -11.05 15.08
CA ALA A 321 -7.46 -11.41 15.84
C ALA A 321 -8.24 -10.18 16.34
N ALA A 322 -7.55 -9.12 16.76
CA ALA A 322 -8.19 -7.93 17.33
C ALA A 322 -7.32 -6.68 17.24
N ALA A 323 -7.97 -5.54 17.02
CA ALA A 323 -7.32 -4.23 16.87
C ALA A 323 -6.73 -3.68 18.18
N ASP A 324 -7.26 -4.10 19.33
CA ASP A 324 -6.83 -3.65 20.66
C ASP A 324 -5.78 -4.57 21.30
N LYS A 325 -5.54 -5.75 20.74
CA LYS A 325 -4.56 -6.73 21.25
C LYS A 325 -3.19 -6.54 20.62
N LEU A 326 -2.15 -6.96 21.34
CA LEU A 326 -0.76 -7.01 20.88
C LEU A 326 -0.19 -8.43 21.12
N PRO A 327 0.93 -8.79 20.46
CA PRO A 327 1.60 -10.06 20.71
C PRO A 327 2.06 -10.20 22.16
N PRO A 328 2.24 -11.43 22.68
CA PRO A 328 2.80 -11.64 24.01
C PRO A 328 4.15 -10.94 24.18
N GLY A 329 4.35 -10.30 25.34
CA GLY A 329 5.57 -9.52 25.61
C GLY A 329 5.55 -8.11 25.01
N CYS A 330 4.50 -7.75 24.27
CA CYS A 330 4.29 -6.40 23.76
C CYS A 330 3.26 -5.62 24.59
N ARG A 331 3.41 -4.29 24.59
CA ARG A 331 2.50 -3.33 25.20
C ARG A 331 2.50 -2.01 24.44
N ARG A 332 1.45 -1.23 24.61
CA ARG A 332 1.39 0.13 24.07
C ARG A 332 2.26 1.07 24.91
N ALA A 333 2.83 2.07 24.27
CA ALA A 333 3.49 3.16 24.98
C ALA A 333 2.44 4.01 25.72
N LYS A 334 2.69 4.37 26.97
CA LYS A 334 1.85 5.33 27.70
C LYS A 334 2.22 6.76 27.34
N LEU A 335 1.21 7.57 27.03
CA LEU A 335 1.36 8.99 26.73
C LEU A 335 1.34 9.82 28.02
N LYS A 336 1.64 11.12 27.90
CA LYS A 336 1.76 12.04 29.03
C LYS A 336 0.47 12.15 29.88
N ASP A 337 -0.69 11.95 29.26
CA ASP A 337 -1.99 11.94 29.93
C ASP A 337 -2.35 10.58 30.55
N GLY A 338 -1.44 9.59 30.48
CA GLY A 338 -1.62 8.24 30.97
C GLY A 338 -2.37 7.31 30.01
N THR A 339 -2.85 7.80 28.87
CA THR A 339 -3.51 6.98 27.85
C THR A 339 -2.50 6.12 27.09
N GLU A 340 -2.97 5.06 26.46
CA GLU A 340 -2.12 4.18 25.64
C GLU A 340 -2.13 4.60 24.18
N SER A 341 -0.93 4.77 23.60
CA SER A 341 -0.77 5.07 22.19
C SER A 341 -1.25 3.91 21.32
N GLN A 342 -2.01 4.25 20.28
CA GLN A 342 -2.41 3.25 19.29
C GLN A 342 -1.38 3.04 18.17
N GLN A 343 -0.32 3.85 18.14
CA GLN A 343 0.69 3.92 17.09
C GLN A 343 2.09 3.56 17.55
N LEU A 344 2.29 3.36 18.86
CA LEU A 344 3.59 3.03 19.46
C LEU A 344 3.46 1.77 20.32
N THR A 345 4.18 0.72 19.90
CA THR A 345 4.25 -0.56 20.62
C THR A 345 5.69 -0.83 21.05
N ILE A 346 5.84 -1.28 22.29
CA ILE A 346 7.10 -1.71 22.90
C ILE A 346 6.99 -3.20 23.18
N CYS A 347 7.91 -4.00 22.67
CA CYS A 347 8.00 -5.43 22.96
C CYS A 347 9.31 -5.76 23.66
N ASP A 348 9.24 -6.42 24.82
CA ASP A 348 10.43 -6.77 25.59
C ASP A 348 11.07 -8.03 25.00
N VAL A 349 12.36 -7.99 24.66
CA VAL A 349 13.09 -9.21 24.25
C VAL A 349 13.44 -10.01 25.52
N PRO A 350 13.04 -11.29 25.64
CA PRO A 350 13.33 -12.09 26.82
C PRO A 350 14.84 -12.14 27.11
N ALA A 351 15.22 -12.05 28.39
CA ALA A 351 16.62 -12.05 28.80
C ALA A 351 17.39 -13.29 28.30
N GLN A 352 16.74 -14.44 28.24
CA GLN A 352 17.31 -15.65 27.65
C GLN A 352 17.66 -15.43 26.18
N ARG A 353 16.74 -14.87 25.39
CA ARG A 353 16.98 -14.61 23.98
C ARG A 353 18.12 -13.61 23.79
N VAL A 354 18.21 -12.59 24.64
CA VAL A 354 19.35 -11.64 24.62
C VAL A 354 20.68 -12.35 24.89
N ALA A 355 20.73 -13.29 25.84
CA ALA A 355 21.94 -14.05 26.13
C ALA A 355 22.37 -14.98 24.97
N GLU A 356 21.41 -15.46 24.18
CA GLU A 356 21.67 -16.31 23.02
C GLU A 356 22.23 -15.54 21.82
N LEU A 357 22.00 -14.21 21.74
CA LEU A 357 22.44 -13.38 20.60
C LEU A 357 23.95 -13.41 20.38
N GLU A 358 24.76 -13.61 21.42
CA GLU A 358 26.22 -13.70 21.26
C GLU A 358 26.66 -14.86 20.36
N ASN A 359 25.82 -15.89 20.22
CA ASN A 359 26.08 -17.10 19.43
C ASN A 359 25.20 -17.20 18.18
N ASP A 360 24.33 -16.23 17.95
CA ASP A 360 23.36 -16.24 16.86
C ASP A 360 23.73 -15.20 15.79
N PHE A 361 24.57 -15.62 14.84
CA PHE A 361 25.12 -14.75 13.80
C PHE A 361 24.07 -14.10 12.91
N ASP A 362 22.90 -14.72 12.74
CA ASP A 362 21.84 -14.19 11.87
C ASP A 362 21.18 -12.94 12.45
N PHE A 363 21.14 -12.83 13.79
CA PHE A 363 20.50 -11.71 14.49
C PHE A 363 21.47 -10.80 15.23
N SER A 364 22.66 -11.29 15.61
CA SER A 364 23.65 -10.49 16.33
C SER A 364 24.14 -9.30 15.52
N GLU A 365 24.13 -9.41 14.19
CA GLU A 365 24.49 -8.34 13.25
C GLU A 365 23.27 -7.60 12.69
N ASN A 366 22.04 -8.03 13.03
CA ASN A 366 20.80 -7.43 12.54
C ASN A 366 19.66 -7.56 13.56
N LEU A 367 19.67 -6.74 14.60
CA LEU A 367 18.63 -6.73 15.63
C LEU A 367 17.26 -6.24 15.12
N SER A 368 17.21 -5.53 13.99
CA SER A 368 15.93 -5.22 13.34
C SER A 368 15.25 -6.49 12.83
N LYS A 369 16.01 -7.41 12.23
CA LYS A 369 15.50 -8.73 11.81
C LYS A 369 14.97 -9.52 13.01
N LEU A 370 15.64 -9.46 14.15
CA LEU A 370 15.15 -10.07 15.39
C LEU A 370 13.77 -9.52 15.78
N CYS A 371 13.61 -8.20 15.79
CA CYS A 371 12.33 -7.57 16.10
C CYS A 371 11.23 -7.93 15.09
N ASN A 372 11.56 -7.99 13.80
CA ASN A 372 10.64 -8.45 12.77
C ASN A 372 10.14 -9.87 13.06
N GLU A 373 11.07 -10.81 13.25
CA GLU A 373 10.73 -12.22 13.38
C GLU A 373 10.02 -12.55 14.70
N MET A 374 10.41 -11.91 15.79
CA MET A 374 9.79 -12.16 17.09
C MET A 374 8.40 -11.54 17.22
N TYR A 375 8.20 -10.35 16.66
CA TYR A 375 7.00 -9.54 16.96
C TYR A 375 6.38 -8.90 15.72
N GLY A 376 7.19 -8.39 14.79
CA GLY A 376 6.71 -7.65 13.63
C GLY A 376 5.74 -8.44 12.75
N LYS A 377 5.85 -9.77 12.73
CA LYS A 377 4.94 -10.64 11.98
C LYS A 377 3.53 -10.75 12.58
N ASP A 378 3.43 -10.55 13.90
CA ASP A 378 2.16 -10.63 14.62
C ASP A 378 1.56 -9.25 14.94
N ILE A 379 2.34 -8.18 14.75
CA ILE A 379 1.86 -6.80 14.80
C ILE A 379 1.22 -6.43 13.46
N VAL A 380 -0.03 -6.01 13.54
CA VAL A 380 -0.89 -5.72 12.39
C VAL A 380 -1.30 -4.27 12.39
N MET A 381 -1.08 -3.58 11.28
CA MET A 381 -1.53 -2.22 11.04
C MET A 381 -2.98 -2.24 10.56
N THR A 382 -3.77 -1.26 10.98
CA THR A 382 -5.18 -1.12 10.58
C THR A 382 -5.45 0.26 10.00
N ALA A 383 -5.85 0.30 8.73
CA ALA A 383 -6.45 1.48 8.09
C ALA A 383 -7.96 1.52 8.31
N PRO A 384 -8.51 2.65 8.81
CA PRO A 384 -9.94 2.79 9.06
C PRO A 384 -10.67 3.22 7.76
N ALA A 385 -10.67 2.37 6.74
CA ALA A 385 -11.19 2.71 5.41
C ALA A 385 -12.63 3.25 5.42
N ARG A 386 -13.53 2.71 6.25
CA ARG A 386 -14.91 3.25 6.39
C ARG A 386 -14.96 4.59 7.12
N ALA A 387 -14.03 4.88 8.03
CA ALA A 387 -14.00 6.17 8.73
C ALA A 387 -13.65 7.35 7.83
N VAL A 388 -13.09 7.06 6.65
CA VAL A 388 -12.71 8.05 5.63
C VAL A 388 -13.58 7.93 4.38
N GLU A 389 -14.62 7.12 4.44
CA GLU A 389 -15.68 7.10 3.45
C GLU A 389 -16.42 8.43 3.47
N LYS A 390 -16.64 9.01 2.28
CA LYS A 390 -17.44 10.21 2.11
C LYS A 390 -18.90 9.88 2.40
N ALA A 391 -19.46 10.54 3.41
CA ALA A 391 -20.83 10.30 3.85
C ALA A 391 -21.84 10.33 2.68
N GLY A 392 -22.70 9.31 2.62
CA GLY A 392 -23.79 9.22 1.63
C GLY A 392 -23.38 8.74 0.23
N THR A 393 -22.14 8.32 0.02
CA THR A 393 -21.68 7.87 -1.31
C THR A 393 -21.86 6.36 -1.55
N CYS A 394 -21.76 5.50 -0.53
CA CYS A 394 -21.99 4.06 -0.68
C CYS A 394 -23.48 3.71 -0.88
N VAL A 395 -23.99 3.92 -2.09
CA VAL A 395 -25.41 3.78 -2.43
C VAL A 395 -25.82 2.38 -2.87
N ASN A 396 -24.90 1.57 -3.39
CA ASN A 396 -25.19 0.27 -4.00
C ASN A 396 -24.98 -0.89 -3.03
N LYS A 397 -25.71 -0.88 -1.90
CA LYS A 397 -25.49 -1.79 -0.77
C LYS A 397 -25.64 -3.29 -1.09
N THR A 398 -26.36 -3.65 -2.16
CA THR A 398 -26.65 -5.05 -2.51
C THR A 398 -26.20 -5.42 -3.93
N ALA A 399 -25.31 -4.64 -4.54
CA ALA A 399 -24.85 -4.90 -5.91
C ALA A 399 -23.97 -6.16 -6.03
N SER A 400 -23.31 -6.56 -4.94
CA SER A 400 -22.50 -7.77 -4.83
C SER A 400 -22.50 -8.31 -3.40
N ALA A 401 -21.97 -9.52 -3.21
CA ALA A 401 -21.79 -10.07 -1.86
C ALA A 401 -20.83 -9.20 -1.03
N PHE A 402 -19.76 -8.72 -1.66
CA PHE A 402 -18.85 -7.77 -1.03
C PHE A 402 -19.56 -6.49 -0.57
N CYS A 403 -20.43 -5.88 -1.38
CA CYS A 403 -21.14 -4.67 -0.94
C CYS A 403 -22.11 -4.94 0.20
N ALA A 404 -22.78 -6.09 0.20
CA ALA A 404 -23.67 -6.48 1.28
C ALA A 404 -22.91 -6.56 2.61
N ASP A 405 -21.71 -7.11 2.61
CA ASP A 405 -20.85 -7.19 3.80
C ASP A 405 -20.21 -5.84 4.14
N TRP A 406 -19.66 -5.14 3.15
CA TRP A 406 -18.95 -3.86 3.32
C TRP A 406 -19.86 -2.74 3.80
N THR A 407 -21.15 -2.75 3.45
CA THR A 407 -22.08 -1.69 3.84
C THR A 407 -22.93 -2.05 5.06
N LYS A 408 -22.78 -3.26 5.61
CA LYS A 408 -23.56 -3.73 6.77
C LYS A 408 -23.40 -2.86 8.02
N GLY A 409 -22.26 -2.18 8.15
CA GLY A 409 -21.97 -1.25 9.26
C GLY A 409 -21.89 0.22 8.85
N SER A 410 -22.26 0.59 7.61
CA SER A 410 -22.37 2.00 7.24
C SER A 410 -23.66 2.57 7.84
N LYS A 411 -23.50 3.54 8.75
CA LYS A 411 -24.61 4.22 9.42
C LYS A 411 -25.24 5.26 8.52
#